data_AF-A0A7D5M939-F1
#
_entry.id   AF-A0A7D5M939-F1
#
_cell.length_a   1.000
_cell.length_b   1.000
_cell.length_c   1.000
_cell.angle_alpha   90.00
_cell.angle_beta   90.00
_cell.angle_gamma   90.00
#
_symmetry.space_group_name_H-M   'P 1'
#
loop_
_entity.id
_entity.type
_entity.pdbx_description
1 polymer ?
#
loop_
_entity_poly.entity_id
_entity_poly.type
_entity_poly.pdbx_seq_one_letter_code
_entity_poly.pdbx_strand_id
1 'polypeptide(L)'
;MNLGKIAIVSVVIIGITVSALYFADEGSLLNNLEENQNDEVGLIEWNSEELFRVLVDPDDLIVIDGVTIPLKATFDLKKELAQTYNKIGVFDEDKKSVFIIPTFTASAYLENGFYDFYNEKCNEKCLTAEIVTIDKLDYKSSANSVKILQLLGYDSVSDLELHNNPDILKNYDKVIVLHNEYVSQTMFDAITSHDNVIFLYPNSLYGKVEVDITTNKITLIRGHGYPNSEIQNGFDWENENTHPYEFDTECNNWEFYPISNGFMLNCYPEQIIWKDELFLKTIKEL
;
A
#
# COMPACT_ATOMS: atom_id res chain seq x y z
N MET A 1 58.71 -35.12 -61.79
CA MET A 1 58.03 -35.21 -60.48
C MET A 1 57.92 -33.79 -59.97
N ASN A 2 56.95 -33.00 -60.42
CA ASN A 2 55.51 -33.03 -60.14
C ASN A 2 55.16 -32.44 -58.76
N LEU A 3 54.14 -31.58 -58.79
CA LEU A 3 53.44 -30.88 -57.70
C LEU A 3 54.17 -29.65 -57.13
N GLY A 4 53.57 -28.46 -57.07
CA GLY A 4 52.20 -28.04 -57.37
C GLY A 4 52.01 -26.65 -56.76
N LYS A 5 51.54 -25.70 -57.56
CA LYS A 5 51.17 -24.34 -57.11
C LYS A 5 50.03 -24.46 -56.09
N ILE A 6 50.20 -23.90 -54.90
CA ILE A 6 49.09 -23.69 -53.97
C ILE A 6 48.61 -22.25 -54.16
N ALA A 7 47.40 -22.13 -54.71
CA ALA A 7 46.64 -20.90 -54.77
C ALA A 7 46.11 -20.57 -53.37
N ILE A 8 46.39 -19.36 -52.88
CA ILE A 8 45.74 -18.81 -51.69
C ILE A 8 44.38 -18.28 -52.16
N VAL A 9 43.33 -19.06 -51.94
CA VAL A 9 41.95 -18.64 -52.14
C VAL A 9 41.53 -17.88 -50.88
N SER A 10 41.28 -16.58 -51.04
CA SER A 10 40.67 -15.72 -50.04
C SER A 10 39.28 -16.24 -49.69
N VAL A 11 39.12 -16.79 -48.48
CA VAL A 11 37.81 -17.14 -47.93
C VAL A 11 37.24 -15.89 -47.26
N VAL A 12 36.28 -15.26 -47.92
CA VAL A 12 35.41 -14.24 -47.33
C VAL A 12 34.40 -14.97 -46.46
N ILE A 13 34.62 -14.98 -45.14
CA ILE A 13 33.62 -15.42 -44.17
C ILE A 13 32.67 -14.23 -43.96
N ILE A 14 31.52 -14.26 -44.62
CA ILE A 14 30.39 -13.40 -44.28
C ILE A 14 29.83 -13.95 -42.96
N GLY A 15 30.32 -13.40 -41.85
CA GLY A 15 29.72 -13.60 -40.55
C GLY A 15 28.36 -12.90 -40.55
N ILE A 16 27.29 -13.68 -40.64
CA ILE A 16 25.95 -13.21 -40.33
C ILE A 16 25.94 -12.91 -38.83
N THR A 17 26.15 -11.66 -38.46
CA THR A 17 25.84 -11.19 -37.11
C THR A 17 24.32 -11.20 -36.99
N VAL A 18 23.78 -12.32 -36.49
CA VAL A 18 22.45 -12.31 -35.89
C VAL A 18 22.58 -11.44 -34.66
N SER A 19 22.24 -10.17 -34.79
CA SER A 19 21.95 -9.29 -33.67
C SER A 19 20.76 -9.93 -32.95
N ALA A 20 21.04 -10.71 -31.92
CA ALA A 20 20.07 -11.03 -30.89
C ALA A 20 19.67 -9.69 -30.27
N LEU A 21 18.59 -9.11 -30.80
CA LEU A 21 17.80 -8.15 -30.06
C LEU A 21 17.41 -8.87 -28.77
N TYR A 22 17.98 -8.40 -27.67
CA TYR A 22 17.50 -8.70 -26.33
C TYR A 22 16.05 -8.25 -26.28
N PHE A 23 15.13 -9.19 -26.50
CA PHE A 23 13.77 -9.06 -26.01
C PHE A 23 13.90 -9.12 -24.49
N ALA A 24 13.75 -7.97 -23.85
CA ALA A 24 13.56 -7.89 -22.42
C ALA A 24 12.36 -8.76 -22.03
N ASP A 25 12.50 -9.41 -20.89
CA ASP A 25 11.67 -10.46 -20.35
C ASP A 25 10.21 -10.01 -20.10
N GLU A 26 9.37 -10.03 -21.13
CA GLU A 26 7.90 -9.99 -21.00
C GLU A 26 7.34 -11.32 -20.43
N GLY A 27 8.19 -12.34 -20.27
CA GLY A 27 7.81 -13.70 -19.87
C GLY A 27 7.59 -13.87 -18.38
N SER A 28 8.36 -13.17 -17.52
CA SER A 28 8.31 -13.31 -16.06
C SER A 28 6.90 -13.10 -15.49
N LEU A 29 6.23 -12.00 -15.84
CA LEU A 29 4.92 -11.67 -15.28
C LEU A 29 3.79 -12.53 -15.87
N LEU A 30 3.79 -12.77 -17.19
CA LEU A 30 2.79 -13.63 -17.84
C LEU A 30 2.86 -15.09 -17.38
N ASN A 31 4.06 -15.60 -17.07
CA ASN A 31 4.26 -16.95 -16.57
C ASN A 31 3.85 -17.09 -15.09
N ASN A 32 3.84 -16.00 -14.32
CA ASN A 32 3.40 -16.01 -12.91
C ASN A 32 1.90 -15.73 -12.73
N LEU A 33 1.19 -15.29 -13.78
CA LEU A 33 -0.27 -15.14 -13.80
C LEU A 33 -1.01 -16.46 -14.10
N GLU A 34 -0.39 -17.60 -13.77
CA GLU A 34 -1.07 -18.89 -13.80
C GLU A 34 -2.34 -18.82 -12.94
N GLU A 35 -3.44 -19.29 -13.53
CA GLU A 35 -4.75 -19.28 -12.90
C GLU A 35 -4.67 -20.11 -11.61
N ASN A 36 -4.64 -19.45 -10.46
CA ASN A 36 -5.06 -20.06 -9.21
C ASN A 36 -6.58 -20.33 -9.31
N GLN A 37 -6.94 -21.38 -10.05
CA GLN A 37 -8.19 -22.10 -9.81
C GLN A 37 -7.98 -22.93 -8.54
N ASN A 38 -8.00 -22.26 -7.39
CA ASN A 38 -8.16 -22.92 -6.11
C ASN A 38 -9.53 -22.51 -5.54
N ASP A 39 -10.29 -23.54 -5.19
CA ASP A 39 -11.68 -23.51 -4.73
C ASP A 39 -11.89 -22.55 -3.54
N GLU A 40 -12.44 -21.36 -3.77
CA GLU A 40 -12.98 -20.50 -2.71
C GLU A 40 -14.18 -19.72 -3.26
N VAL A 41 -15.35 -19.92 -2.63
CA VAL A 41 -16.64 -19.17 -2.65
C VAL A 41 -16.93 -18.34 -3.91
N GLY A 42 -18.09 -18.55 -4.56
CA GLY A 42 -18.48 -17.92 -5.84
C GLY A 42 -18.52 -16.38 -5.88
N LEU A 43 -17.34 -15.74 -5.87
CA LEU A 43 -17.17 -14.31 -6.04
C LEU A 43 -17.65 -13.90 -7.45
N ILE A 44 -18.31 -12.75 -7.53
CA ILE A 44 -18.78 -12.17 -8.77
C ILE A 44 -17.93 -10.96 -9.15
N GLU A 45 -17.73 -10.76 -10.44
CA GLU A 45 -17.07 -9.55 -10.95
C GLU A 45 -18.08 -8.40 -10.97
N TRP A 46 -17.79 -7.36 -10.19
CA TRP A 46 -18.70 -6.24 -9.95
C TRP A 46 -18.59 -5.13 -10.99
N ASN A 47 -17.36 -4.79 -11.40
CA ASN A 47 -17.10 -3.79 -12.43
C ASN A 47 -15.86 -4.19 -13.25
N SER A 48 -16.05 -4.40 -14.56
CA SER A 48 -15.00 -4.84 -15.48
C SER A 48 -14.30 -3.69 -16.21
N GLU A 49 -14.71 -2.44 -16.03
CA GLU A 49 -14.11 -1.28 -16.72
C GLU A 49 -12.94 -0.66 -15.95
N GLU A 50 -12.75 -1.05 -14.70
CA GLU A 50 -11.79 -0.45 -13.77
C GLU A 50 -10.36 -0.99 -14.00
N LEU A 51 -9.34 -0.36 -13.40
CA LEU A 51 -7.94 -0.78 -13.61
C LEU A 51 -7.65 -2.20 -13.08
N PHE A 52 -8.37 -2.64 -12.06
CA PHE A 52 -8.30 -3.99 -11.49
C PHE A 52 -9.65 -4.69 -11.64
N ARG A 53 -9.66 -6.03 -11.60
CA ARG A 53 -10.91 -6.78 -11.44
C ARG A 53 -11.42 -6.54 -10.02
N VAL A 54 -12.68 -6.15 -9.89
CA VAL A 54 -13.34 -5.99 -8.59
C VAL A 54 -14.18 -7.23 -8.34
N LEU A 55 -13.74 -8.06 -7.41
CA LEU A 55 -14.39 -9.32 -7.03
C LEU A 55 -15.11 -9.15 -5.71
N VAL A 56 -16.36 -9.57 -5.64
CA VAL A 56 -17.22 -9.35 -4.48
C VAL A 56 -17.91 -10.64 -4.11
N ASP A 57 -18.01 -10.93 -2.82
CA ASP A 57 -18.88 -11.99 -2.32
C ASP A 57 -20.35 -11.57 -2.49
N PRO A 58 -21.20 -12.38 -3.17
CA PRO A 58 -22.63 -12.08 -3.27
C PRO A 58 -23.31 -11.80 -1.92
N ASP A 59 -22.84 -12.40 -0.83
CA ASP A 59 -23.37 -12.18 0.52
C ASP A 59 -22.96 -10.82 1.11
N ASP A 60 -21.93 -10.17 0.56
CA ASP A 60 -21.47 -8.82 0.92
C ASP A 60 -22.18 -7.71 0.12
N LEU A 61 -23.21 -8.04 -0.67
CA LEU A 61 -23.99 -7.05 -1.41
C LEU A 61 -25.15 -6.52 -0.59
N ILE A 62 -25.20 -5.20 -0.41
CA ILE A 62 -26.36 -4.50 0.15
C ILE A 62 -27.05 -3.63 -0.89
N VAL A 63 -28.34 -3.36 -0.69
CA VAL A 63 -29.12 -2.46 -1.57
C VAL A 63 -29.47 -1.20 -0.79
N ILE A 64 -28.95 -0.05 -1.24
CA ILE A 64 -29.27 1.28 -0.72
C ILE A 64 -29.93 2.08 -1.84
N ASP A 65 -31.14 2.59 -1.61
CA ASP A 65 -31.89 3.41 -2.58
C ASP A 65 -32.02 2.78 -3.98
N GLY A 66 -32.11 1.44 -4.04
CA GLY A 66 -32.20 0.68 -5.28
C GLY A 66 -30.86 0.47 -6.01
N VAL A 67 -29.76 0.95 -5.44
CA VAL A 67 -28.39 0.72 -5.90
C VAL A 67 -27.79 -0.41 -5.08
N THR A 68 -27.33 -1.47 -5.75
CA THR A 68 -26.57 -2.53 -5.09
C THR A 68 -25.13 -2.05 -4.88
N ILE A 69 -24.56 -2.26 -3.70
CA ILE A 69 -23.23 -1.78 -3.30
C ILE A 69 -22.51 -2.90 -2.54
N PRO A 70 -21.23 -3.19 -2.88
CA PRO A 70 -20.43 -4.16 -2.15
C PRO A 70 -19.93 -3.59 -0.81
N LEU A 71 -20.11 -4.35 0.28
CA LEU A 71 -19.54 -4.05 1.59
C LEU A 71 -18.03 -4.31 1.63
N LYS A 72 -17.58 -5.35 0.92
CA LYS A 72 -16.18 -5.74 0.83
C LYS A 72 -15.87 -6.19 -0.60
N ALA A 73 -14.77 -5.67 -1.13
CA ALA A 73 -14.25 -6.10 -2.43
C ALA A 73 -12.84 -6.69 -2.27
N THR A 74 -12.50 -7.62 -3.14
CA THR A 74 -11.15 -8.13 -3.38
C THR A 74 -10.76 -7.76 -4.81
N PHE A 75 -9.46 -7.70 -5.08
CA PHE A 75 -8.93 -7.24 -6.36
C PHE A 75 -8.09 -8.33 -7.02
N ASP A 76 -8.10 -8.35 -8.35
CA ASP A 76 -7.27 -9.21 -9.17
C ASP A 76 -6.71 -8.45 -10.38
N LEU A 77 -5.57 -8.91 -10.88
CA LEU A 77 -4.96 -8.39 -12.10
C LEU A 77 -5.74 -8.86 -13.35
N LYS A 78 -5.87 -7.97 -14.33
CA LYS A 78 -6.40 -8.27 -15.67
C LYS A 78 -5.28 -8.69 -16.60
N LYS A 79 -5.34 -9.90 -17.17
CA LYS A 79 -4.27 -10.43 -18.06
C LYS A 79 -4.01 -9.50 -19.24
N GLU A 80 -5.04 -8.88 -19.79
CA GLU A 80 -4.98 -7.93 -20.89
C GLU A 80 -4.31 -6.58 -20.54
N LEU A 81 -4.15 -6.26 -19.25
CA LEU A 81 -3.49 -5.04 -18.76
C LEU A 81 -2.06 -5.30 -18.23
N ALA A 82 -1.46 -6.45 -18.53
CA ALA A 82 -0.11 -6.80 -18.08
C ALA A 82 0.94 -5.70 -18.33
N GLN A 83 0.90 -5.05 -19.51
CA GLN A 83 1.81 -3.94 -19.81
C GLN A 83 1.59 -2.70 -18.93
N THR A 84 0.36 -2.45 -18.50
CA THR A 84 0.07 -1.37 -17.54
C THR A 84 0.60 -1.74 -16.16
N TYR A 85 0.39 -2.97 -15.68
CA TYR A 85 0.92 -3.41 -14.39
C TYR A 85 2.44 -3.39 -14.33
N ASN A 86 3.14 -3.74 -15.42
CA ASN A 86 4.59 -3.55 -15.51
C ASN A 86 5.04 -2.09 -15.31
N LYS A 87 4.23 -1.13 -15.75
CA LYS A 87 4.54 0.30 -15.59
C LYS A 87 4.32 0.80 -14.17
N ILE A 88 3.32 0.29 -13.46
CA ILE A 88 2.90 0.83 -12.16
C ILE A 88 3.29 -0.05 -10.95
N GLY A 89 3.61 -1.32 -11.17
CA GLY A 89 4.12 -2.24 -10.16
C GLY A 89 5.64 -2.29 -10.09
N VAL A 90 6.16 -2.89 -9.02
CA VAL A 90 7.59 -2.94 -8.66
C VAL A 90 8.19 -4.34 -8.73
N PHE A 91 7.58 -5.23 -9.52
CA PHE A 91 7.89 -6.67 -9.61
C PHE A 91 9.37 -6.99 -9.87
N ASP A 92 10.04 -6.18 -10.68
CA ASP A 92 11.44 -6.38 -11.09
C ASP A 92 12.35 -5.22 -10.64
N GLU A 93 11.95 -4.44 -9.63
CA GLU A 93 12.76 -3.31 -9.17
C GLU A 93 13.91 -3.74 -8.27
N ASP A 94 15.12 -3.28 -8.62
CA ASP A 94 16.29 -3.35 -7.74
C ASP A 94 16.09 -2.48 -6.47
N LYS A 95 15.27 -1.43 -6.58
CA LYS A 95 14.93 -0.52 -5.48
C LYS A 95 13.81 -1.10 -4.65
N LYS A 96 14.06 -1.27 -3.36
CA LYS A 96 13.08 -1.88 -2.46
C LYS A 96 12.16 -0.83 -1.89
N SER A 97 10.85 -1.01 -2.06
CA SER A 97 9.82 -0.20 -1.44
C SER A 97 9.02 -1.04 -0.46
N VAL A 98 8.66 -0.45 0.68
CA VAL A 98 7.81 -1.10 1.69
C VAL A 98 6.66 -0.18 2.06
N PHE A 99 5.46 -0.75 2.21
CA PHE A 99 4.36 -0.03 2.83
C PHE A 99 4.04 -0.58 4.23
N ILE A 100 3.51 0.28 5.09
CA ILE A 100 3.19 -0.08 6.48
C ILE A 100 1.70 -0.41 6.59
N ILE A 101 1.37 -1.64 7.01
CA ILE A 101 0.00 -2.09 7.17
C ILE A 101 -0.58 -1.52 8.48
N PRO A 102 -1.67 -0.71 8.44
CA PRO A 102 -2.18 0.04 9.59
C PRO A 102 -3.08 -0.80 10.51
N THR A 103 -2.53 -1.88 11.08
CA THR A 103 -3.27 -2.77 11.99
C THR A 103 -3.62 -2.11 13.32
N PHE A 104 -2.81 -1.17 13.81
CA PHE A 104 -3.14 -0.41 15.03
C PHE A 104 -4.32 0.52 14.81
N THR A 105 -4.39 1.15 13.65
CA THR A 105 -5.57 1.93 13.24
C THR A 105 -6.80 1.05 13.17
N ALA A 106 -6.72 -0.10 12.48
CA ALA A 106 -7.84 -1.02 12.43
C ALA A 106 -8.34 -1.41 13.83
N SER A 107 -7.43 -1.76 14.75
CA SER A 107 -7.76 -2.03 16.15
C SER A 107 -8.48 -0.87 16.85
N ALA A 108 -8.00 0.35 16.68
CA ALA A 108 -8.57 1.54 17.32
C ALA A 108 -9.99 1.88 16.82
N TYR A 109 -10.33 1.49 15.58
CA TYR A 109 -11.61 1.77 14.95
C TYR A 109 -12.67 0.69 15.16
N LEU A 110 -12.32 -0.47 15.72
CA LEU A 110 -13.29 -1.51 16.07
C LEU A 110 -14.23 -1.05 17.19
N GLU A 111 -15.34 -1.77 17.34
CA GLU A 111 -16.27 -1.58 18.44
C GLU A 111 -15.55 -1.75 19.79
N ASN A 112 -15.89 -0.89 20.76
CA ASN A 112 -15.17 -0.72 22.03
C ASN A 112 -13.72 -0.23 21.86
N GLY A 113 -13.41 0.39 20.72
CA GLY A 113 -12.15 1.06 20.44
C GLY A 113 -12.18 2.57 20.69
N PHE A 114 -11.14 3.26 20.24
CA PHE A 114 -10.85 4.65 20.61
C PHE A 114 -11.95 5.61 20.16
N TYR A 115 -12.57 5.35 19.00
CA TYR A 115 -13.65 6.18 18.49
C TYR A 115 -14.94 6.06 19.32
N ASP A 116 -15.17 4.97 20.06
CA ASP A 116 -16.28 4.92 21.01
C ASP A 116 -16.02 5.78 22.25
N PHE A 117 -14.75 5.98 22.62
CA PHE A 117 -14.38 6.97 23.63
C PHE A 117 -14.60 8.40 23.13
N TYR A 118 -14.12 8.76 21.93
CA TYR A 118 -14.30 10.12 21.39
C TYR A 118 -15.77 10.48 21.14
N ASN A 119 -16.61 9.49 20.82
CA ASN A 119 -18.05 9.68 20.64
C ASN A 119 -18.86 9.61 21.95
N GLU A 120 -18.21 9.61 23.11
CA GLU A 120 -18.84 9.52 24.45
C GLU A 120 -19.70 8.26 24.65
N LYS A 121 -19.46 7.20 23.88
CA LYS A 121 -20.15 5.90 23.99
C LYS A 121 -19.48 4.97 25.00
N CYS A 122 -18.21 5.24 25.32
CA CYS A 122 -17.41 4.47 26.25
C CYS A 122 -16.50 5.38 27.10
N ASN A 123 -16.09 4.89 28.27
CA ASN A 123 -15.10 5.59 29.10
C ASN A 123 -13.66 5.17 28.71
N GLU A 124 -12.68 5.51 29.56
CA GLU A 124 -11.26 5.23 29.33
C GLU A 124 -10.93 3.74 29.07
N LYS A 125 -11.83 2.79 29.36
CA LYS A 125 -11.64 1.39 28.98
C LYS A 125 -11.45 1.21 27.47
N CYS A 126 -12.12 2.02 26.65
CA CYS A 126 -12.00 1.97 25.20
C CYS A 126 -10.76 2.67 24.67
N LEU A 127 -9.90 3.22 25.54
CA LEU A 127 -8.56 3.69 25.16
C LEU A 127 -7.55 2.55 25.08
N THR A 128 -7.97 1.30 25.26
CA THR A 128 -7.13 0.11 25.08
C THR A 128 -7.82 -0.89 24.16
N ALA A 129 -7.15 -1.27 23.07
CA ALA A 129 -7.69 -2.17 22.05
C ALA A 129 -6.75 -3.36 21.81
N GLU A 130 -7.32 -4.52 21.46
CA GLU A 130 -6.56 -5.69 21.03
C GLU A 130 -6.02 -5.47 19.61
N ILE A 131 -4.74 -5.81 19.38
CA ILE A 131 -4.10 -5.69 18.08
C ILE A 131 -4.68 -6.75 17.15
N VAL A 132 -5.23 -6.32 16.03
CA VAL A 132 -5.83 -7.19 15.02
C VAL A 132 -4.91 -7.42 13.84
N THR A 133 -5.29 -8.38 12.99
CA THR A 133 -4.58 -8.72 11.76
C THR A 133 -5.19 -8.04 10.54
N ILE A 134 -4.50 -8.17 9.40
CA ILE A 134 -4.85 -7.58 8.10
C ILE A 134 -6.27 -7.91 7.61
N ASP A 135 -6.88 -9.01 8.07
CA ASP A 135 -8.25 -9.40 7.71
C ASP A 135 -9.32 -8.45 8.27
N LYS A 136 -8.98 -7.67 9.29
CA LYS A 136 -9.85 -6.68 9.94
C LYS A 136 -9.72 -5.28 9.37
N LEU A 137 -8.85 -5.07 8.37
CA LEU A 137 -8.77 -3.75 7.74
C LEU A 137 -10.07 -3.43 7.01
N ASP A 138 -10.49 -2.16 7.09
CA ASP A 138 -11.61 -1.61 6.36
C ASP A 138 -11.22 -0.30 5.65
N TYR A 139 -12.24 0.43 5.17
CA TYR A 139 -12.08 1.74 4.54
C TYR A 139 -11.24 2.71 5.38
N LYS A 140 -11.38 2.68 6.70
CA LYS A 140 -10.71 3.58 7.66
C LYS A 140 -9.29 3.13 7.99
N SER A 141 -8.85 1.98 7.49
CA SER A 141 -7.50 1.46 7.70
C SER A 141 -6.91 0.94 6.39
N SER A 142 -7.14 1.67 5.31
CA SER A 142 -6.49 1.49 4.00
C SER A 142 -6.62 0.10 3.36
N ALA A 143 -7.74 -0.60 3.59
CA ALA A 143 -7.92 -1.99 3.14
C ALA A 143 -7.68 -2.18 1.63
N ASN A 144 -8.13 -1.23 0.80
CA ASN A 144 -7.92 -1.30 -0.65
C ASN A 144 -6.47 -1.06 -1.02
N SER A 145 -5.81 -0.04 -0.43
CA SER A 145 -4.40 0.21 -0.72
C SER A 145 -3.50 -0.96 -0.38
N VAL A 146 -3.74 -1.63 0.75
CA VAL A 146 -2.98 -2.82 1.12
C VAL A 146 -3.08 -3.90 0.05
N LYS A 147 -4.29 -4.20 -0.43
CA LYS A 147 -4.52 -5.20 -1.49
C LYS A 147 -3.86 -4.80 -2.81
N ILE A 148 -4.03 -3.55 -3.23
CA ILE A 148 -3.49 -3.06 -4.50
C ILE A 148 -1.96 -3.05 -4.49
N LEU A 149 -1.34 -2.53 -3.42
CA LEU A 149 0.11 -2.50 -3.33
C LEU A 149 0.71 -3.92 -3.28
N GLN A 150 0.07 -4.87 -2.61
CA GLN A 150 0.46 -6.29 -2.67
C GLN A 150 0.38 -6.86 -4.09
N LEU A 151 -0.71 -6.61 -4.81
CA LEU A 151 -0.87 -7.05 -6.20
C LEU A 151 0.18 -6.42 -7.14
N LEU A 152 0.66 -5.23 -6.81
CA LEU A 152 1.68 -4.50 -7.56
C LEU A 152 3.12 -4.86 -7.13
N GLY A 153 3.29 -5.81 -6.22
CA GLY A 153 4.59 -6.37 -5.84
C GLY A 153 5.34 -5.58 -4.77
N TYR A 154 4.70 -4.62 -4.09
CA TYR A 154 5.35 -3.89 -2.99
C TYR A 154 5.53 -4.79 -1.76
N ASP A 155 6.68 -4.69 -1.11
CA ASP A 155 6.89 -5.33 0.18
C ASP A 155 6.00 -4.66 1.24
N SER A 156 5.71 -5.39 2.32
CA SER A 156 4.86 -4.89 3.40
C SER A 156 5.41 -5.25 4.77
N VAL A 157 5.13 -4.39 5.74
CA VAL A 157 5.41 -4.62 7.17
C VAL A 157 4.21 -4.18 7.99
N SER A 158 3.75 -4.96 8.96
CA SER A 158 2.68 -4.52 9.86
C SER A 158 3.18 -3.53 10.91
N ASP A 159 2.27 -2.76 11.50
CA ASP A 159 2.59 -1.88 12.62
C ASP A 159 3.30 -2.63 13.76
N LEU A 160 2.87 -3.84 14.08
CA LEU A 160 3.46 -4.65 15.14
C LEU A 160 4.87 -5.14 14.78
N GLU A 161 5.09 -5.57 13.54
CA GLU A 161 6.43 -5.96 13.07
C GLU A 161 7.38 -4.75 13.07
N LEU A 162 6.90 -3.59 12.62
CA LEU A 162 7.69 -2.36 12.62
C LEU A 162 8.00 -1.87 14.04
N HIS A 163 7.03 -1.94 14.96
CA HIS A 163 7.25 -1.63 16.37
C HIS A 163 8.34 -2.50 16.97
N ASN A 164 8.33 -3.79 16.67
CA ASN A 164 9.31 -4.76 17.19
C ASN A 164 10.69 -4.64 16.53
N ASN A 165 10.75 -4.19 15.28
CA ASN A 165 12.00 -4.06 14.52
C ASN A 165 12.01 -2.78 13.65
N PRO A 166 12.17 -1.58 14.23
CA PRO A 166 12.16 -0.32 13.50
C PRO A 166 13.25 -0.21 12.43
N ASP A 167 14.39 -0.88 12.67
CA ASP A 167 15.52 -0.89 11.74
C ASP A 167 15.21 -1.60 10.42
N ILE A 168 14.10 -2.33 10.32
CA ILE A 168 13.68 -2.98 9.08
C ILE A 168 13.54 -1.97 7.92
N LEU A 169 13.12 -0.73 8.21
CA LEU A 169 12.94 0.32 7.20
C LEU A 169 14.25 0.71 6.50
N LYS A 170 15.41 0.54 7.16
CA LYS A 170 16.74 0.85 6.58
C LYS A 170 17.12 -0.07 5.41
N ASN A 171 16.37 -1.16 5.21
CA ASN A 171 16.59 -2.08 4.09
C ASN A 171 15.84 -1.66 2.81
N TYR A 172 15.08 -0.56 2.88
CA TYR A 172 14.25 -0.06 1.80
C TYR A 172 14.73 1.33 1.37
N ASP A 173 14.61 1.63 0.08
CA ASP A 173 14.92 2.95 -0.47
C ASP A 173 13.74 3.92 -0.30
N LYS A 174 12.55 3.37 -0.05
CA LYS A 174 11.28 4.11 0.02
C LYS A 174 10.34 3.45 1.02
N VAL A 175 9.74 4.27 1.87
CA VAL A 175 8.69 3.85 2.81
C VAL A 175 7.37 4.51 2.43
N ILE A 176 6.29 3.74 2.36
CA ILE A 176 4.94 4.24 2.10
C ILE A 176 4.10 4.09 3.38
N VAL A 177 3.67 5.21 3.93
CA VAL A 177 2.79 5.27 5.11
C VAL A 177 1.36 5.34 4.62
N LEU A 178 0.53 4.39 5.03
CA LEU A 178 -0.90 4.37 4.72
C LEU A 178 -1.66 5.17 5.80
N HIS A 179 -2.91 4.80 6.12
CA HIS A 179 -3.65 5.42 7.22
C HIS A 179 -3.18 4.86 8.59
N ASN A 180 -1.88 4.87 8.84
CA ASN A 180 -1.25 4.57 10.12
C ASN A 180 -1.47 5.75 11.08
N GLU A 181 -2.73 6.03 11.40
CA GLU A 181 -3.15 7.10 12.30
C GLU A 181 -2.60 6.90 13.70
N TYR A 182 -2.63 5.66 14.21
CA TYR A 182 -2.13 5.33 15.53
C TYR A 182 -0.80 4.60 15.43
N VAL A 183 0.25 5.19 15.99
CA VAL A 183 1.59 4.62 15.98
C VAL A 183 2.26 4.74 17.34
N SER A 184 3.25 3.88 17.60
CA SER A 184 4.11 4.00 18.76
C SER A 184 5.21 5.04 18.54
N GLN A 185 5.85 5.52 19.62
CA GLN A 185 7.01 6.42 19.49
C GLN A 185 8.12 5.79 18.65
N THR A 186 8.43 4.51 18.86
CA THR A 186 9.45 3.79 18.11
C THR A 186 9.19 3.79 16.61
N MET A 187 7.92 3.62 16.20
CA MET A 187 7.54 3.66 14.79
C MET A 187 7.62 5.09 14.24
N PHE A 188 7.12 6.08 14.99
CA PHE A 188 7.20 7.49 14.61
C PHE A 188 8.66 7.90 14.33
N ASP A 189 9.56 7.57 15.24
CA ASP A 189 10.99 7.90 15.10
C ASP A 189 11.60 7.20 13.88
N ALA A 190 11.26 5.92 13.64
CA ALA A 190 11.76 5.16 12.50
C ALA A 190 11.27 5.71 11.16
N ILE A 191 9.98 6.04 11.06
CA ILE A 191 9.36 6.59 9.86
C ILE A 191 9.91 7.98 9.57
N THR A 192 9.90 8.89 10.54
CA THR A 192 10.30 10.29 10.33
C THR A 192 11.81 10.47 10.15
N SER A 193 12.63 9.49 10.55
CA SER A 193 14.07 9.49 10.29
C SER A 193 14.47 8.88 8.94
N HIS A 194 13.53 8.30 8.19
CA HIS A 194 13.81 7.73 6.87
C HIS A 194 13.87 8.84 5.81
N ASP A 195 14.84 8.76 4.89
CA ASP A 195 15.16 9.85 3.94
C ASP A 195 14.11 10.03 2.82
N ASN A 196 13.35 8.98 2.52
CA ASN A 196 12.31 9.01 1.48
C ASN A 196 11.03 8.31 1.95
N VAL A 197 10.03 9.11 2.33
CA VAL A 197 8.75 8.64 2.83
C VAL A 197 7.60 9.22 2.02
N ILE A 198 6.69 8.37 1.55
CA ILE A 198 5.42 8.78 0.95
C ILE A 198 4.34 8.61 2.00
N PHE A 199 3.80 9.73 2.50
CA PHE A 199 2.59 9.74 3.31
C PHE A 199 1.38 9.71 2.39
N LEU A 200 0.92 8.49 2.09
CA LEU A 200 -0.12 8.24 1.09
C LEU A 200 -1.51 8.60 1.62
N TYR A 201 -1.72 8.62 2.92
CA TYR A 201 -2.98 9.03 3.54
C TYR A 201 -2.76 10.24 4.45
N PRO A 202 -3.69 11.21 4.45
CA PRO A 202 -3.75 12.21 5.51
C PRO A 202 -4.02 11.52 6.85
N ASN A 203 -3.83 12.25 7.95
CA ASN A 203 -4.09 11.73 9.30
C ASN A 203 -3.23 10.52 9.68
N SER A 204 -2.10 10.33 9.01
CA SER A 204 -1.06 9.40 9.46
C SER A 204 -0.25 10.03 10.60
N LEU A 205 0.27 9.19 11.50
CA LEU A 205 1.07 9.61 12.66
C LEU A 205 0.34 10.60 13.59
N TYR A 206 -0.98 10.47 13.71
CA TYR A 206 -1.81 11.43 14.45
C TYR A 206 -1.94 11.08 15.93
N GLY A 207 -2.20 9.83 16.26
CA GLY A 207 -2.34 9.32 17.62
C GLY A 207 -1.10 8.57 18.09
N LYS A 208 -0.61 8.91 19.29
CA LYS A 208 0.46 8.17 19.96
C LYS A 208 -0.12 7.08 20.84
N VAL A 209 0.32 5.84 20.62
CA VAL A 209 -0.03 4.68 21.44
C VAL A 209 1.17 4.06 22.15
N GLU A 210 0.91 3.42 23.27
CA GLU A 210 1.79 2.42 23.88
C GLU A 210 1.38 1.03 23.37
N VAL A 211 2.36 0.16 23.15
CA VAL A 211 2.14 -1.21 22.66
C VAL A 211 2.56 -2.19 23.75
N ASP A 212 1.64 -3.04 24.19
CA ASP A 212 1.93 -4.17 25.06
C ASP A 212 1.96 -5.46 24.24
N ILE A 213 3.18 -5.91 23.91
CA ILE A 213 3.42 -7.12 23.14
C ILE A 213 3.00 -8.39 23.92
N THR A 214 3.02 -8.35 25.25
CA THR A 214 2.65 -9.51 26.09
C THR A 214 1.16 -9.77 26.05
N THR A 215 0.36 -8.69 26.04
CA THR A 215 -1.10 -8.79 26.00
C THR A 215 -1.70 -8.54 24.61
N ASN A 216 -0.86 -8.29 23.60
CA ASN A 216 -1.23 -7.98 22.22
C ASN A 216 -2.22 -6.81 22.15
N LYS A 217 -1.89 -5.69 22.82
CA LYS A 217 -2.77 -4.52 22.94
C LYS A 217 -2.05 -3.21 22.64
N ILE A 218 -2.82 -2.23 22.20
CA ILE A 218 -2.43 -0.83 22.16
C ILE A 218 -3.25 -0.01 23.14
N THR A 219 -2.63 1.02 23.73
CA THR A 219 -3.29 1.98 24.61
C THR A 219 -3.02 3.40 24.14
N LEU A 220 -4.06 4.23 24.00
CA LEU A 220 -3.91 5.64 23.64
C LEU A 220 -3.17 6.41 24.74
N ILE A 221 -2.10 7.08 24.35
CA ILE A 221 -1.31 7.93 25.24
C ILE A 221 -1.57 9.40 24.95
N ARG A 222 -1.72 9.78 23.66
CA ARG A 222 -1.79 11.18 23.26
C ARG A 222 -2.38 11.36 21.86
N GLY A 223 -3.16 12.43 21.64
CA GLY A 223 -3.78 12.78 20.35
C GLY A 223 -5.31 12.84 20.44
N HIS A 224 -5.99 13.40 19.43
CA HIS A 224 -7.46 13.54 19.40
C HIS A 224 -8.06 14.20 20.65
N GLY A 225 -7.38 15.19 21.20
CA GLY A 225 -7.80 15.88 22.42
C GLY A 225 -7.59 15.07 23.71
N TYR A 226 -6.80 13.99 23.68
CA TYR A 226 -6.43 13.21 24.85
C TYR A 226 -4.94 13.38 25.22
N PRO A 227 -4.59 13.46 26.52
CA PRO A 227 -5.49 13.57 27.69
C PRO A 227 -6.04 14.99 27.91
N ASN A 228 -5.65 15.94 27.05
CA ASN A 228 -6.08 17.34 27.10
C ASN A 228 -6.60 17.73 25.71
N SER A 229 -7.75 18.40 25.65
CA SER A 229 -8.41 18.83 24.42
C SER A 229 -7.55 19.72 23.50
N GLU A 230 -6.53 20.37 24.04
CA GLU A 230 -5.58 21.17 23.25
C GLU A 230 -4.61 20.31 22.42
N ILE A 231 -4.49 19.03 22.74
CA ILE A 231 -3.57 18.09 22.09
C ILE A 231 -4.26 17.45 20.89
N GLN A 232 -4.10 18.05 19.73
CA GLN A 232 -4.64 17.51 18.48
C GLN A 232 -3.79 16.32 18.01
N ASN A 233 -2.54 16.57 17.60
CA ASN A 233 -1.58 15.53 17.23
C ASN A 233 -0.78 15.02 18.45
N GLY A 234 -0.58 13.70 18.53
CA GLY A 234 0.10 13.01 19.63
C GLY A 234 1.62 13.22 19.71
N PHE A 235 2.22 13.69 18.61
CA PHE A 235 3.67 13.84 18.44
C PHE A 235 4.12 15.29 18.25
N ASP A 236 3.18 16.24 18.21
CA ASP A 236 3.44 17.63 17.80
C ASP A 236 4.16 17.70 16.45
N TRP A 237 3.80 16.80 15.52
CA TRP A 237 4.48 16.69 14.24
C TRP A 237 4.17 17.87 13.33
N GLU A 238 5.22 18.51 12.80
CA GLU A 238 5.09 19.75 12.02
C GLU A 238 4.43 19.56 10.65
N ASN A 239 4.50 18.36 10.09
CA ASN A 239 3.93 18.02 8.78
C ASN A 239 2.57 17.32 8.88
N GLU A 240 1.89 17.41 10.02
CA GLU A 240 0.55 16.87 10.17
C GLU A 240 -0.40 17.48 9.12
N ASN A 241 -1.17 16.63 8.42
CA ASN A 241 -1.95 17.01 7.23
C ASN A 241 -3.41 16.49 7.25
N THR A 242 -3.98 16.15 8.41
CA THR A 242 -5.34 15.64 8.57
C THR A 242 -6.37 16.59 7.97
N HIS A 243 -6.35 17.87 8.35
CA HIS A 243 -7.35 18.83 7.90
C HIS A 243 -6.80 19.74 6.78
N PRO A 244 -7.55 19.93 5.68
CA PRO A 244 -8.89 19.40 5.39
C PRO A 244 -8.88 18.01 4.71
N TYR A 245 -7.71 17.46 4.43
CA TYR A 245 -7.52 16.42 3.42
C TYR A 245 -8.16 15.06 3.75
N GLU A 246 -8.36 14.71 5.03
CA GLU A 246 -9.05 13.48 5.42
C GLU A 246 -10.50 13.39 4.91
N PHE A 247 -11.13 14.54 4.65
CA PHE A 247 -12.51 14.62 4.19
C PHE A 247 -12.64 14.63 2.66
N ASP A 248 -11.53 14.83 1.94
CA ASP A 248 -11.51 14.76 0.47
C ASP A 248 -11.39 13.29 0.03
N THR A 249 -12.53 12.59 0.04
CA THR A 249 -12.61 11.16 -0.31
C THR A 249 -12.84 10.93 -1.80
N GLU A 250 -13.21 11.98 -2.55
CA GLU A 250 -13.27 11.94 -4.01
C GLU A 250 -11.86 11.97 -4.60
N CYS A 251 -10.95 12.74 -3.98
CA CYS A 251 -9.52 12.78 -4.31
C CYS A 251 -9.29 13.11 -5.81
N ASN A 252 -10.18 13.92 -6.40
CA ASN A 252 -10.21 14.25 -7.83
C ASN A 252 -9.03 15.14 -8.27
N ASN A 253 -8.51 15.96 -7.36
CA ASN A 253 -7.40 16.89 -7.62
C ASN A 253 -6.19 16.51 -6.74
N TRP A 254 -5.91 15.22 -6.69
CA TRP A 254 -4.80 14.70 -5.90
C TRP A 254 -3.48 15.35 -6.33
N GLU A 255 -2.64 15.65 -5.35
CA GLU A 255 -1.30 16.21 -5.52
C GLU A 255 -0.40 15.67 -4.41
N PHE A 256 0.80 15.23 -4.80
CA PHE A 256 1.88 14.99 -3.85
C PHE A 256 2.70 16.26 -3.69
N TYR A 257 2.75 16.81 -2.49
CA TYR A 257 3.59 17.95 -2.17
C TYR A 257 4.80 17.53 -1.33
N PRO A 258 5.97 18.16 -1.54
CA PRO A 258 7.19 17.78 -0.84
C PRO A 258 7.20 18.27 0.61
N ILE A 259 7.80 17.45 1.47
CA ILE A 259 8.18 17.78 2.85
C ILE A 259 9.66 17.46 3.07
N SER A 260 10.17 17.67 4.29
CA SER A 260 11.60 17.51 4.59
C SER A 260 12.15 16.10 4.31
N ASN A 261 11.35 15.06 4.50
CA ASN A 261 11.76 13.65 4.36
C ASN A 261 10.92 12.86 3.33
N GLY A 262 10.32 13.54 2.34
CA GLY A 262 9.59 12.90 1.26
C GLY A 262 8.38 13.69 0.76
N PHE A 263 7.23 13.03 0.61
CA PHE A 263 6.03 13.61 0.01
C PHE A 263 4.77 13.25 0.78
N MET A 264 3.76 14.13 0.74
CA MET A 264 2.46 13.86 1.33
C MET A 264 1.35 14.04 0.30
N LEU A 265 0.32 13.20 0.39
CA LEU A 265 -0.90 13.34 -0.39
C LEU A 265 -1.85 14.37 0.24
N ASN A 266 -2.60 15.07 -0.60
CA ASN A 266 -3.59 16.09 -0.22
C ASN A 266 -5.06 15.59 -0.23
N CYS A 267 -5.31 14.28 -0.18
CA CYS A 267 -6.67 13.71 -0.13
C CYS A 267 -6.66 12.26 0.35
N TYR A 268 -7.84 11.69 0.62
CA TYR A 268 -8.02 10.31 1.11
C TYR A 268 -8.20 9.32 -0.07
N PRO A 269 -7.19 8.49 -0.42
CA PRO A 269 -7.12 7.86 -1.74
C PRO A 269 -7.85 6.51 -1.88
N GLU A 270 -8.60 6.08 -0.88
CA GLU A 270 -9.16 4.71 -0.79
C GLU A 270 -10.05 4.33 -1.99
N GLN A 271 -10.59 5.32 -2.71
CA GLN A 271 -11.42 5.14 -3.91
C GLN A 271 -10.66 5.26 -5.23
N ILE A 272 -9.51 5.94 -5.26
CA ILE A 272 -8.72 6.15 -6.49
C ILE A 272 -7.58 5.14 -6.63
N ILE A 273 -7.11 4.55 -5.53
CA ILE A 273 -5.95 3.65 -5.51
C ILE A 273 -6.08 2.45 -6.46
N TRP A 274 -7.29 2.00 -6.76
CA TRP A 274 -7.56 0.85 -7.63
C TRP A 274 -8.11 1.25 -9.01
N LYS A 275 -8.11 2.55 -9.34
CA LYS A 275 -8.71 3.08 -10.57
C LYS A 275 -7.74 3.92 -11.40
N ASP A 276 -6.92 4.73 -10.74
CA ASP A 276 -6.11 5.74 -11.38
C ASP A 276 -4.69 5.23 -11.68
N GLU A 277 -4.42 4.93 -12.95
CA GLU A 277 -3.09 4.50 -13.43
C GLU A 277 -2.01 5.56 -13.17
N LEU A 278 -2.32 6.84 -13.36
CA LEU A 278 -1.35 7.93 -13.18
C LEU A 278 -0.99 8.09 -11.70
N PHE A 279 -1.98 7.97 -10.82
CA PHE A 279 -1.76 8.00 -9.37
C PHE A 279 -0.82 6.88 -8.93
N LEU A 280 -1.10 5.64 -9.31
CA LEU A 280 -0.25 4.48 -8.97
C LEU A 280 1.15 4.58 -9.58
N LYS A 281 1.25 5.06 -10.82
CA LYS A 281 2.54 5.33 -11.45
C LYS A 281 3.33 6.39 -10.67
N THR A 282 2.67 7.42 -10.16
CA THR A 282 3.32 8.48 -9.38
C THR A 282 3.89 7.93 -8.06
N ILE A 283 3.14 7.08 -7.35
CA ILE A 283 3.62 6.40 -6.13
C ILE A 283 4.89 5.57 -6.41
N LYS A 284 4.93 4.89 -7.56
CA LYS A 284 6.11 4.13 -8.00
C LYS A 284 7.32 5.04 -8.27
N GLU A 285 7.11 6.21 -8.86
CA GLU A 285 8.19 7.09 -9.34
C GLU A 285 8.78 8.03 -8.27
N LEU A 286 8.00 8.42 -7.25
CA LEU A 286 8.46 9.24 -6.11
C LEU A 286 9.43 8.51 -5.19
#